data_AF-A0A7L3STG8-F1
#
_entry.id   AF-A0A7L3STG8-F1
#
_cell.length_a   1.000
_cell.length_b   1.000
_cell.length_c   1.000
_cell.angle_alpha   90.00
_cell.angle_beta   90.00
_cell.angle_gamma   90.00
#
_symmetry.space_group_name_H-M   'P 1'
#
loop_
_entity.id
_entity.type
_entity.pdbx_description
1 polymer ?
#
loop_
_entity_poly.entity_id
_entity_poly.type
_entity_poly.pdbx_seq_one_letter_code
_entity_poly.pdbx_strand_id
1 'polypeptide(L)'
;GAAEHRPSVGRELELKTTLRELIIYAFFLTDLCILTFGMVSTEMYYLNRVMSQLFLEPPFSEDSQSGFRSIESRGDFWRFAEGPLLDGLYWDKRCNNNTMLTVQNNSSHIYYENLLLGVAQIRQLKVHNNTCSIYPYFHAFLEDCYSEYHYQAEDRSEFGLKNDSEWKYTSASSLSPWYWGSMGLYSSGGYKFTLPQSKQKSLEKLVFLRQNNWLTRGTRIVFIDFSTYNANVNLFCIVRLVVEFPATGGARTSSHTYSVKLLRYVTYYDYFLAACEITFCLFIITFIIQEATKIVKLKKEYFRSAWNCLDLLLLVVSILAIAFNIYRTVAVSLLMEELLSDPHAYPDFYFLAFWQVLYNNMIAVNVFFAWIKIFKYVSFNKTMMQLSSTLSRCDKDILGFAVMFFIIFFAYAQFGYLVFGSQVEEFSSFQNCIFTQFRIVLGDFNFEAIEAANRILGPVYFITFVFLVFFVLLNMVLAIINDTYSEVKADFQMITSEEIQIRDLFRQ
;
A
#
# COMPACT_ATOMS: atom_id res chain seq x y z
N GLY A 1 39.02 -14.28 56.13
CA GLY A 1 39.05 -14.18 54.66
C GLY A 1 37.70 -13.70 54.19
N ALA A 2 37.58 -12.40 53.98
CA ALA A 2 36.37 -11.80 53.41
C ALA A 2 36.38 -12.08 51.91
N ALA A 3 35.32 -12.72 51.42
CA ALA A 3 35.13 -12.98 50.00
C ALA A 3 34.87 -11.64 49.29
N GLU A 4 35.90 -11.18 48.60
CA GLU A 4 35.87 -10.08 47.65
C GLU A 4 34.94 -10.46 46.49
N HIS A 5 33.67 -10.04 46.57
CA HIS A 5 32.71 -10.25 45.51
C HIS A 5 33.07 -9.33 44.34
N ARG A 6 33.88 -9.82 43.39
CA ARG A 6 34.35 -9.06 42.22
C ARG A 6 33.16 -8.69 41.31
N PRO A 7 32.78 -7.40 41.17
CA PRO A 7 31.73 -6.97 40.24
C PRO A 7 32.15 -7.08 38.76
N SER A 8 33.43 -7.34 38.46
CA SER A 8 33.96 -7.45 37.10
C SER A 8 33.56 -8.74 36.37
N VAL A 9 33.40 -9.87 37.08
CA VAL A 9 33.13 -11.18 36.47
C VAL A 9 31.70 -11.27 35.92
N GLY A 10 30.74 -10.62 36.56
CA GLY A 10 29.36 -10.55 36.08
C GLY A 10 29.23 -9.73 34.79
N ARG A 11 29.93 -8.59 34.72
CA ARG A 11 29.93 -7.69 33.56
C ARG A 11 30.56 -8.34 32.32
N GLU A 12 31.63 -9.11 32.50
CA GLU A 12 32.23 -9.91 31.41
C GLU A 12 31.30 -11.03 30.91
N LEU A 13 30.57 -11.69 31.82
CA LEU A 13 29.62 -12.74 31.46
C LEU A 13 28.42 -12.17 30.69
N GLU A 14 27.87 -11.04 31.14
CA GLU A 14 26.80 -10.29 30.47
C GLU A 14 27.23 -9.78 29.09
N LEU A 15 28.47 -9.29 28.95
CA LEU A 15 29.01 -8.89 27.65
C LEU A 15 29.14 -10.08 26.68
N LYS A 16 29.58 -11.24 27.16
CA LYS A 16 29.68 -12.44 26.32
C LYS A 16 28.30 -12.97 25.90
N THR A 17 27.32 -12.99 26.79
CA THR A 17 25.97 -13.47 26.45
C THR A 17 25.29 -12.55 25.45
N THR A 18 25.40 -11.24 25.65
CA THR A 18 24.78 -10.24 24.77
C THR A 18 25.45 -10.16 23.41
N LEU A 19 26.78 -10.28 23.33
CA LEU A 19 27.49 -10.39 22.06
C LEU A 19 27.07 -11.64 21.28
N ARG A 20 26.91 -12.78 21.97
CA ARG A 20 26.42 -14.01 21.35
C ARG A 20 25.00 -13.84 20.82
N GLU A 21 24.10 -13.20 21.57
CA GLU A 21 22.74 -12.90 21.13
C GLU A 21 22.73 -11.95 19.92
N LEU A 22 23.59 -10.93 19.91
CA LEU A 22 23.75 -10.02 18.77
C LEU A 22 24.20 -10.77 17.51
N ILE A 23 25.18 -11.68 17.62
CA ILE A 23 25.65 -12.46 16.46
C ILE A 23 24.51 -13.33 15.91
N ILE A 24 23.78 -14.04 16.76
CA ILE A 24 22.62 -14.85 16.35
C ILE A 24 21.55 -13.97 15.69
N TYR A 25 21.28 -12.81 16.26
CA TYR A 25 20.32 -11.86 15.72
C TYR A 25 20.76 -11.26 14.37
N ALA A 26 22.05 -11.00 14.19
CA ALA A 26 22.61 -10.52 12.92
C ALA A 26 22.46 -11.56 11.81
N PHE A 27 22.65 -12.86 12.12
CA PHE A 27 22.37 -13.94 11.17
C PHE A 27 20.88 -13.99 10.80
N PHE A 28 19.99 -13.94 11.79
CA PHE A 28 18.54 -13.87 11.54
C PHE A 28 18.14 -12.67 10.68
N LEU A 29 18.69 -11.49 10.96
CA LEU A 29 18.40 -10.28 10.20
C LEU A 29 18.91 -10.38 8.76
N THR A 30 20.09 -10.98 8.57
CA THR A 30 20.65 -11.19 7.23
C THR A 30 19.78 -12.15 6.43
N ASP A 31 19.34 -13.25 7.04
CA ASP A 31 18.42 -14.21 6.43
C ASP A 31 17.08 -13.56 6.06
N LEU A 32 16.49 -12.79 6.97
CA LEU A 32 15.27 -12.03 6.72
C LEU A 32 15.45 -11.05 5.55
N CYS A 33 16.57 -10.31 5.50
CA CYS A 33 16.88 -9.41 4.40
C CYS A 33 16.98 -10.15 3.06
N ILE A 34 17.68 -11.30 3.03
CA ILE A 34 17.81 -12.13 1.82
C ILE A 34 16.44 -12.58 1.33
N LEU A 35 15.55 -13.02 2.23
CA LEU A 35 14.19 -13.40 1.87
C LEU A 35 13.38 -12.24 1.30
N THR A 36 13.46 -11.05 1.91
CA THR A 36 12.69 -9.90 1.44
C THR A 36 13.21 -9.34 0.11
N PHE A 37 14.53 -9.23 -0.05
CA PHE A 37 15.13 -8.75 -1.30
C PHE A 37 15.04 -9.79 -2.41
N GLY A 38 15.11 -11.08 -2.09
CA GLY A 38 14.94 -12.14 -3.07
C GLY A 38 13.52 -12.23 -3.63
N MET A 39 12.51 -11.75 -2.89
CA MET A 39 11.12 -11.70 -3.35
C MET A 39 10.80 -10.47 -4.22
N VAL A 40 11.54 -9.37 -4.08
CA VAL A 40 11.29 -8.10 -4.78
C VAL A 40 12.42 -7.83 -5.77
N SER A 41 12.14 -7.96 -7.07
CA SER A 41 13.13 -7.69 -8.12
C SER A 41 12.97 -6.29 -8.73
N THR A 42 14.07 -5.73 -9.25
CA THR A 42 14.06 -4.49 -10.03
C THR A 42 13.18 -4.59 -11.28
N GLU A 43 13.07 -5.78 -11.86
CA GLU A 43 12.23 -6.07 -13.02
C GLU A 43 10.74 -5.79 -12.76
N MET A 44 10.27 -5.97 -11.51
CA MET A 44 8.89 -5.65 -11.13
C MET A 44 8.57 -4.15 -11.36
N TYR A 45 9.54 -3.26 -11.10
CA TYR A 45 9.34 -1.82 -11.31
C TYR A 45 9.23 -1.49 -12.80
N TYR A 46 10.14 -2.02 -13.63
CA TYR A 46 10.12 -1.75 -15.07
C TYR A 46 8.88 -2.32 -15.74
N LEU A 47 8.47 -3.55 -15.37
CA LEU A 47 7.25 -4.17 -15.88
C LEU A 47 6.00 -3.34 -15.52
N ASN A 48 5.88 -2.93 -14.25
CA ASN A 48 4.77 -2.07 -13.81
C ASN A 48 4.76 -0.74 -14.55
N ARG A 49 5.94 -0.11 -14.74
CA ARG A 49 6.05 1.18 -15.42
C ARG A 49 5.66 1.09 -16.88
N VAL A 50 6.17 0.11 -17.62
CA VAL A 50 5.85 -0.07 -19.05
C VAL A 50 4.36 -0.35 -19.24
N MET A 51 3.78 -1.22 -18.42
CA MET A 51 2.32 -1.49 -18.46
C MET A 51 1.51 -0.24 -18.08
N SER A 52 1.93 0.52 -17.07
CA SER A 52 1.27 1.77 -16.69
C SER A 52 1.33 2.80 -17.82
N GLN A 53 2.47 2.96 -18.49
CA GLN A 53 2.59 3.90 -19.60
C GLN A 53 1.71 3.50 -20.78
N LEU A 54 1.69 2.22 -21.15
CA LEU A 54 0.87 1.73 -22.27
C LEU A 54 -0.62 2.04 -22.10
N PHE A 55 -1.17 1.86 -20.91
CA PHE A 55 -2.61 1.99 -20.68
C PHE A 55 -3.04 3.34 -20.09
N LEU A 56 -2.14 4.08 -19.41
CA LEU A 56 -2.50 5.32 -18.72
C LEU A 56 -2.19 6.57 -19.53
N GLU A 57 -1.08 6.58 -20.27
CA GLU A 57 -0.64 7.72 -21.05
C GLU A 57 -1.34 7.71 -22.43
N PRO A 58 -1.62 8.90 -23.02
CA PRO A 58 -2.19 8.96 -24.36
C PRO A 58 -1.22 8.35 -25.38
N PRO A 59 -1.72 7.62 -26.40
CA PRO A 59 -0.88 7.16 -27.49
C PRO A 59 -0.29 8.36 -28.26
N PHE A 60 0.93 8.22 -28.78
CA PHE A 60 1.68 9.26 -29.52
C PHE A 60 1.04 9.71 -30.86
N SER A 61 -0.17 9.25 -31.21
CA SER A 61 -0.85 9.62 -32.45
C SER A 61 -1.55 10.98 -32.35
N GLU A 62 -1.36 11.81 -33.38
CA GLU A 62 -1.70 13.25 -33.42
C GLU A 62 -3.20 13.60 -33.29
N ASP A 63 -4.13 12.64 -33.41
CA ASP A 63 -5.57 12.93 -33.45
C ASP A 63 -6.35 12.64 -32.15
N SER A 64 -5.73 12.05 -31.12
CA SER A 64 -6.45 11.72 -29.88
C SER A 64 -5.62 11.98 -28.62
N GLN A 65 -5.78 13.17 -28.03
CA GLN A 65 -5.28 13.53 -26.68
C GLN A 65 -5.94 12.72 -25.53
N SER A 66 -6.72 11.67 -25.83
CA SER A 66 -7.50 10.93 -24.85
C SER A 66 -6.75 9.71 -24.30
N GLY A 67 -5.90 9.92 -23.30
CA GLY A 67 -5.36 8.86 -22.45
C GLY A 67 -6.36 8.45 -21.37
N PHE A 68 -6.08 7.38 -20.62
CA PHE A 68 -6.97 6.96 -19.53
C PHE A 68 -7.14 8.06 -18.46
N ARG A 69 -6.07 8.79 -18.15
CA ARG A 69 -6.11 9.88 -17.15
C ARG A 69 -6.97 11.07 -17.57
N SER A 70 -7.28 11.24 -18.85
CA SER A 70 -8.12 12.34 -19.35
C SER A 70 -9.58 11.94 -19.55
N ILE A 71 -10.02 10.79 -19.03
CA ILE A 71 -11.43 10.41 -19.05
C ILE A 71 -12.21 11.28 -18.03
N GLU A 72 -12.98 12.23 -18.56
CA GLU A 72 -13.87 13.09 -17.77
C GLU A 72 -15.35 12.73 -17.95
N SER A 73 -15.70 12.07 -19.05
CA SER A 73 -17.10 11.74 -19.39
C SER A 73 -17.29 10.26 -19.71
N ARG A 74 -18.56 9.81 -19.65
CA ARG A 74 -18.96 8.47 -20.09
C ARG A 74 -18.68 8.24 -21.58
N GLY A 75 -18.74 9.29 -22.39
CA GLY A 75 -18.41 9.19 -23.82
C GLY A 75 -16.92 8.91 -24.03
N ASP A 76 -16.06 9.58 -23.25
CA ASP A 76 -14.61 9.39 -23.33
C ASP A 76 -14.19 8.02 -22.81
N PHE A 77 -14.89 7.48 -21.81
CA PHE A 77 -14.71 6.09 -21.40
C PHE A 77 -14.91 5.11 -22.57
N TRP A 78 -15.99 5.27 -23.35
CA TRP A 78 -16.23 4.38 -24.49
C TRP A 78 -15.19 4.56 -25.60
N ARG A 79 -14.75 5.80 -25.86
CA ARG A 79 -13.65 6.07 -26.82
C ARG A 79 -12.36 5.38 -26.38
N PHE A 80 -12.02 5.47 -25.09
CA PHE A 80 -10.87 4.77 -24.51
C PHE A 80 -11.01 3.25 -24.62
N ALA A 81 -12.19 2.71 -24.28
CA ALA A 81 -12.45 1.28 -24.28
C ALA A 81 -12.43 0.68 -25.70
N GLU A 82 -12.95 1.40 -26.71
CA GLU A 82 -13.00 0.95 -28.10
C GLU A 82 -11.68 1.12 -28.86
N GLY A 83 -10.85 2.10 -28.47
CA GLY A 83 -9.56 2.38 -29.11
C GLY A 83 -8.36 1.95 -28.25
N PRO A 84 -7.76 2.86 -27.47
CA PRO A 84 -6.51 2.62 -26.74
C PRO A 84 -6.46 1.33 -25.93
N LEU A 85 -7.57 0.94 -25.27
CA LEU A 85 -7.62 -0.29 -24.49
C LEU A 85 -7.46 -1.54 -25.37
N LEU A 86 -8.21 -1.64 -26.47
CA LEU A 86 -8.14 -2.78 -27.38
C LEU A 86 -6.81 -2.82 -28.12
N ASP A 87 -6.28 -1.66 -28.52
CA ASP A 87 -4.98 -1.54 -29.17
C ASP A 87 -3.85 -1.99 -28.25
N GLY A 88 -3.93 -1.67 -26.95
CA GLY A 88 -2.98 -2.12 -25.94
C GLY A 88 -3.09 -3.62 -25.61
N LEU A 89 -4.31 -4.15 -25.52
CA LEU A 89 -4.54 -5.57 -25.20
C LEU A 89 -4.24 -6.52 -26.36
N TYR A 90 -4.56 -6.12 -27.59
CA TYR A 90 -4.45 -6.94 -28.80
C TYR A 90 -3.42 -6.35 -29.75
N TRP A 91 -2.16 -6.74 -29.55
CA TRP A 91 -1.08 -6.33 -30.45
C TRP A 91 -1.12 -7.14 -31.74
N ASP A 92 -1.42 -6.49 -32.86
CA ASP A 92 -1.39 -7.15 -34.16
C ASP A 92 0.08 -7.45 -34.53
N LYS A 93 0.42 -8.74 -34.63
CA LYS A 93 1.76 -9.24 -35.02
C LYS A 93 2.10 -9.00 -36.50
N ARG A 94 1.66 -7.89 -37.11
CA ARG A 94 1.99 -7.56 -38.51
C ARG A 94 3.42 -7.05 -38.63
N CYS A 95 4.38 -7.94 -38.40
CA CYS A 95 5.68 -7.85 -39.03
C CYS A 95 5.57 -8.45 -40.44
N ASN A 96 6.15 -7.75 -41.41
CA ASN A 96 6.02 -7.96 -42.86
C ASN A 96 5.98 -9.42 -43.33
N ASN A 97 5.03 -9.66 -44.23
CA ASN A 97 4.71 -10.78 -45.13
C ASN A 97 5.53 -12.08 -45.29
N ASN A 98 6.72 -12.31 -44.74
CA ASN A 98 7.50 -13.51 -45.13
C ASN A 98 7.92 -14.46 -44.01
N THR A 99 7.51 -14.24 -42.77
CA THR A 99 7.59 -15.28 -41.74
C THR A 99 6.29 -15.31 -40.96
N MET A 100 5.33 -16.07 -41.48
CA MET A 100 4.32 -16.70 -40.63
C MET A 100 5.05 -17.60 -39.65
N LEU A 101 5.55 -17.03 -38.55
CA LEU A 101 5.69 -17.77 -37.31
C LEU A 101 4.28 -18.16 -36.93
N THR A 102 3.92 -19.37 -37.33
CA THR A 102 2.76 -20.13 -36.90
C THR A 102 2.74 -20.17 -35.38
N VAL A 103 2.20 -19.13 -34.75
CA VAL A 103 1.69 -19.26 -33.39
C VAL A 103 0.26 -19.74 -33.58
N GLN A 104 0.12 -21.05 -33.58
CA GLN A 104 -1.11 -21.84 -33.73
C GLN A 104 -2.19 -21.55 -32.68
N ASN A 105 -1.97 -20.61 -31.76
CA ASN A 105 -2.89 -20.28 -30.69
C ASN A 105 -3.25 -18.80 -30.76
N ASN A 106 -4.55 -18.49 -30.59
CA ASN A 106 -5.16 -17.17 -30.51
C ASN A 106 -4.70 -16.36 -29.26
N SER A 107 -3.43 -16.43 -28.88
CA SER A 107 -2.87 -15.74 -27.72
C SER A 107 -2.31 -14.37 -28.11
N SER A 108 -2.84 -13.33 -27.46
CA SER A 108 -2.30 -11.98 -27.58
C SER A 108 -1.03 -11.82 -26.75
N HIS A 109 -0.01 -11.18 -27.33
CA HIS A 109 1.21 -10.81 -26.63
C HIS A 109 1.39 -9.30 -26.67
N ILE A 110 1.45 -8.68 -25.50
CA ILE A 110 1.69 -7.24 -25.32
C ILE A 110 3.19 -7.00 -25.34
N TYR A 111 3.64 -6.05 -26.18
CA TYR A 111 5.07 -5.82 -26.47
C TYR A 111 5.84 -7.08 -26.89
N TYR A 112 5.17 -8.01 -27.58
CA TYR A 112 5.70 -9.30 -28.03
C TYR A 112 6.07 -10.31 -26.92
N GLU A 113 6.43 -9.86 -25.73
CA GLU A 113 6.93 -10.72 -24.63
C GLU A 113 5.88 -11.08 -23.59
N ASN A 114 4.94 -10.18 -23.29
CA ASN A 114 3.98 -10.37 -22.21
C ASN A 114 2.73 -11.08 -22.73
N LEU A 115 2.48 -12.31 -22.29
CA LEU A 115 1.30 -13.07 -22.65
C LEU A 115 0.07 -12.55 -21.89
N LEU A 116 -1.03 -12.26 -22.60
CA LEU A 116 -2.32 -12.01 -21.97
C LEU A 116 -2.91 -13.34 -21.45
N LEU A 117 -3.23 -13.42 -20.16
CA LEU A 117 -3.81 -14.61 -19.54
C LEU A 117 -5.34 -14.55 -19.60
N GLY A 118 -5.95 -15.54 -20.22
CA GLY A 118 -7.40 -15.63 -20.38
C GLY A 118 -7.93 -14.47 -21.23
N VAL A 119 -8.85 -13.70 -20.66
CA VAL A 119 -9.50 -12.56 -21.30
C VAL A 119 -9.65 -11.40 -20.32
N ALA A 120 -9.76 -10.16 -20.81
CA ALA A 120 -10.07 -9.02 -19.96
C ALA A 120 -11.55 -9.03 -19.52
N GLN A 121 -11.81 -8.62 -18.28
CA GLN A 121 -13.15 -8.51 -17.70
C GLN A 121 -13.47 -7.04 -17.40
N ILE A 122 -14.66 -6.60 -17.77
CA ILE A 122 -15.19 -5.29 -17.38
C ILE A 122 -16.35 -5.51 -16.43
N ARG A 123 -16.33 -4.83 -15.28
CA ARG A 123 -17.33 -4.93 -14.22
C ARG A 123 -17.83 -3.56 -13.84
N GLN A 124 -19.13 -3.41 -13.58
CA GLN A 124 -19.71 -2.16 -13.09
C GLN A 124 -20.57 -2.36 -11.85
N LEU A 125 -20.68 -1.30 -11.06
CA LEU A 125 -21.67 -1.17 -9.99
C LEU A 125 -22.62 -0.03 -10.27
N LYS A 126 -23.88 -0.25 -9.88
CA LYS A 126 -24.99 0.67 -10.09
C LYS A 126 -25.74 0.91 -8.79
N VAL A 127 -26.38 2.07 -8.72
CA VAL A 127 -27.24 2.49 -7.62
C VAL A 127 -28.69 2.53 -8.10
N HIS A 128 -29.61 2.17 -7.22
CA HIS A 128 -31.04 2.13 -7.52
C HIS A 128 -31.58 3.54 -7.80
N ASN A 129 -32.67 3.61 -8.58
CA ASN A 129 -33.37 4.87 -8.80
C ASN A 129 -34.08 5.33 -7.51
N ASN A 130 -34.24 6.64 -7.34
CA ASN A 130 -34.88 7.27 -6.17
C ASN A 130 -34.23 6.94 -4.83
N THR A 131 -32.90 6.83 -4.83
CA THR A 131 -32.10 6.64 -3.61
C THR A 131 -31.83 7.95 -2.87
N CYS A 132 -32.05 9.09 -3.52
CA CYS A 132 -32.01 10.40 -2.89
C CYS A 132 -33.36 11.12 -2.92
N SER A 133 -33.60 11.95 -1.91
CA SER A 133 -34.78 12.80 -1.82
C SER A 133 -34.58 14.08 -2.63
N ILE A 134 -35.41 14.25 -3.66
CA ILE A 134 -35.48 15.50 -4.43
C ILE A 134 -36.32 16.50 -3.62
N TYR A 135 -35.89 17.76 -3.55
CA TYR A 135 -36.66 18.80 -2.87
C TYR A 135 -37.96 19.13 -3.64
N PRO A 136 -39.11 19.37 -2.97
CA PRO A 136 -40.40 19.46 -3.64
C PRO A 136 -40.52 20.44 -4.82
N TYR A 137 -39.85 21.59 -4.76
CA TYR A 137 -39.85 22.57 -5.85
C TYR A 137 -39.22 22.06 -7.15
N PHE A 138 -38.36 21.03 -7.09
CA PHE A 138 -37.65 20.50 -8.25
C PHE A 138 -38.26 19.21 -8.82
N HIS A 139 -39.33 18.66 -8.22
CA HIS A 139 -39.98 17.45 -8.75
C HIS A 139 -40.55 17.63 -10.15
N ALA A 140 -40.93 18.85 -10.54
CA ALA A 140 -41.41 19.13 -11.89
C ALA A 140 -40.31 19.00 -12.96
N PHE A 141 -39.03 19.06 -12.58
CA PHE A 141 -37.89 19.04 -13.50
C PHE A 141 -37.07 17.76 -13.41
N LEU A 142 -37.14 17.04 -12.29
CA LEU A 142 -36.34 15.86 -12.00
C LEU A 142 -37.23 14.74 -11.48
N GLU A 143 -37.37 13.70 -12.29
CA GLU A 143 -38.11 12.47 -11.94
C GLU A 143 -37.19 11.44 -11.24
N ASP A 144 -35.92 11.38 -11.64
CA ASP A 144 -34.96 10.37 -11.17
C ASP A 144 -33.82 10.97 -10.33
N CYS A 145 -33.51 10.31 -9.22
CA CYS A 145 -32.43 10.66 -8.30
C CYS A 145 -31.53 9.47 -7.98
N TYR A 146 -30.22 9.64 -8.15
CA TYR A 146 -29.22 8.62 -7.81
C TYR A 146 -28.24 9.19 -6.77
N SER A 147 -28.20 8.59 -5.58
CA SER A 147 -27.29 8.99 -4.51
C SER A 147 -25.84 8.59 -4.78
N GLU A 148 -24.94 8.95 -3.88
CA GLU A 148 -23.61 8.34 -3.78
C GLU A 148 -23.71 6.83 -3.54
N TYR A 149 -22.62 6.10 -3.80
CA TYR A 149 -22.60 4.65 -3.61
C TYR A 149 -22.64 4.31 -2.12
N HIS A 150 -23.67 3.57 -1.73
CA HIS A 150 -23.74 2.84 -0.48
C HIS A 150 -24.12 1.40 -0.78
N TYR A 151 -23.62 0.47 0.03
CA TYR A 151 -23.92 -0.96 -0.14
C TYR A 151 -25.44 -1.25 -0.12
N GLN A 152 -26.21 -0.51 0.67
CA GLN A 152 -27.67 -0.64 0.75
C GLN A 152 -28.40 -0.07 -0.49
N ALA A 153 -27.78 0.90 -1.16
CA ALA A 153 -28.33 1.56 -2.33
C ALA A 153 -27.93 0.86 -3.64
N GLU A 154 -27.12 -0.20 -3.56
CA GLU A 154 -26.65 -1.00 -4.69
C GLU A 154 -27.81 -1.66 -5.44
N ASP A 155 -27.90 -1.43 -6.74
CA ASP A 155 -28.90 -2.04 -7.60
C ASP A 155 -28.46 -3.47 -7.98
N ARG A 156 -29.31 -4.44 -7.65
CA ARG A 156 -29.13 -5.86 -7.95
C ARG A 156 -30.13 -6.40 -8.96
N SER A 157 -31.01 -5.55 -9.48
CA SER A 157 -32.05 -5.94 -10.42
C SER A 157 -31.50 -6.15 -11.83
N GLU A 158 -32.08 -7.05 -12.61
CA GLU A 158 -31.68 -7.21 -14.02
C GLU A 158 -32.13 -5.98 -14.83
N PHE A 159 -31.26 -5.43 -15.69
CA PHE A 159 -31.55 -4.22 -16.48
C PHE A 159 -31.23 -4.40 -17.96
N GLY A 160 -31.75 -3.54 -18.85
CA GLY A 160 -31.45 -3.65 -20.29
C GLY A 160 -31.95 -4.97 -20.90
N LEU A 161 -31.08 -5.66 -21.66
CA LEU A 161 -31.42 -6.91 -22.37
C LEU A 161 -31.27 -8.13 -21.44
N LYS A 162 -32.27 -8.34 -20.58
CA LYS A 162 -32.33 -9.38 -19.53
C LYS A 162 -31.97 -10.82 -19.92
N ASN A 163 -31.92 -11.12 -21.22
CA ASN A 163 -31.60 -12.45 -21.73
C ASN A 163 -30.11 -12.79 -21.55
N ASP A 164 -29.21 -11.81 -21.64
CA ASP A 164 -27.77 -12.08 -21.62
C ASP A 164 -27.18 -11.93 -20.20
N SER A 165 -26.09 -12.65 -19.95
CA SER A 165 -25.39 -12.67 -18.65
C SER A 165 -24.84 -11.30 -18.22
N GLU A 166 -24.54 -10.45 -19.21
CA GLU A 166 -23.94 -9.11 -19.06
C GLU A 166 -24.85 -8.12 -18.33
N TRP A 167 -26.14 -8.45 -18.26
CA TRP A 167 -27.21 -7.64 -17.68
C TRP A 167 -27.72 -8.18 -16.35
N LYS A 168 -27.19 -9.33 -15.92
CA LYS A 168 -27.53 -9.99 -14.66
C LYS A 168 -26.53 -9.64 -13.57
N TYR A 169 -27.04 -9.37 -12.39
CA TYR A 169 -26.19 -9.06 -11.24
C TYR A 169 -25.49 -10.34 -10.74
N THR A 170 -24.17 -10.30 -10.62
CA THR A 170 -23.41 -11.37 -9.98
C THR A 170 -23.04 -10.96 -8.57
N SER A 171 -23.45 -11.76 -7.58
CA SER A 171 -23.05 -11.56 -6.19
C SER A 171 -21.57 -11.88 -5.99
N ALA A 172 -20.91 -11.09 -5.15
CA ALA A 172 -19.55 -11.34 -4.72
C ALA A 172 -19.43 -12.64 -3.91
N SER A 173 -18.29 -13.32 -3.98
CA SER A 173 -17.95 -14.37 -3.01
C SER A 173 -17.67 -13.72 -1.65
N SER A 174 -18.01 -14.42 -0.55
CA SER A 174 -17.89 -13.88 0.81
C SER A 174 -16.47 -13.47 1.19
N LEU A 175 -15.45 -14.01 0.51
CA LEU A 175 -14.04 -13.74 0.79
C LEU A 175 -13.46 -12.57 -0.02
N SER A 176 -14.16 -12.08 -1.05
CA SER A 176 -13.60 -11.07 -1.96
C SER A 176 -13.43 -9.68 -1.29
N PRO A 177 -12.26 -9.03 -1.44
CA PRO A 177 -11.98 -7.76 -0.79
C PRO A 177 -12.74 -6.64 -1.47
N TRP A 178 -13.26 -5.73 -0.65
CA TRP A 178 -13.88 -4.50 -1.14
C TRP A 178 -12.80 -3.57 -1.69
N TYR A 179 -13.15 -2.82 -2.73
CA TYR A 179 -12.25 -1.86 -3.35
C TYR A 179 -12.36 -0.51 -2.67
N TRP A 180 -11.26 -0.03 -2.09
CA TRP A 180 -11.17 1.30 -1.51
C TRP A 180 -10.81 2.30 -2.62
N GLY A 181 -11.81 3.02 -3.11
CA GLY A 181 -11.65 4.04 -4.14
C GLY A 181 -11.38 5.43 -3.56
N SER A 182 -11.31 6.44 -4.44
CA SER A 182 -11.13 7.83 -4.03
C SER A 182 -12.38 8.45 -3.42
N MET A 183 -13.58 8.07 -3.89
CA MET A 183 -14.85 8.64 -3.43
C MET A 183 -15.58 7.74 -2.43
N GLY A 184 -15.31 6.43 -2.44
CA GLY A 184 -16.07 5.51 -1.60
C GLY A 184 -15.50 4.10 -1.59
N LEU A 185 -16.16 3.26 -0.80
CA LEU A 185 -15.82 1.85 -0.63
C LEU A 185 -16.80 0.99 -1.41
N TYR A 186 -16.29 0.20 -2.36
CA TYR A 186 -17.09 -0.50 -3.35
C TYR A 186 -17.07 -2.01 -3.15
N SER A 187 -18.24 -2.66 -3.31
CA SER A 187 -18.35 -4.11 -3.22
C SER A 187 -17.67 -4.82 -4.43
N SER A 188 -17.34 -6.09 -4.27
CA SER A 188 -16.74 -6.89 -5.35
C SER A 188 -17.77 -7.50 -6.31
N GLY A 189 -19.07 -7.28 -6.07
CA GLY A 189 -20.15 -7.77 -6.92
C GLY A 189 -20.34 -6.92 -8.16
N GLY A 190 -21.48 -7.10 -8.83
CA GLY A 190 -21.92 -6.21 -9.92
C GLY A 190 -22.26 -6.92 -11.21
N TYR A 191 -22.43 -6.12 -12.25
CA TYR A 191 -22.66 -6.59 -13.61
C TYR A 191 -21.32 -6.67 -14.31
N LYS A 192 -21.00 -7.83 -14.89
CA LYS A 192 -19.70 -8.09 -15.48
C LYS A 192 -19.83 -8.76 -16.83
N PHE A 193 -18.89 -8.47 -17.71
CA PHE A 193 -18.75 -9.15 -18.99
C PHE A 193 -17.28 -9.34 -19.33
N THR A 194 -17.00 -10.38 -20.09
CA THR A 194 -15.65 -10.67 -20.60
C THR A 194 -15.52 -10.22 -22.05
N LEU A 195 -14.32 -9.76 -22.41
CA LEU A 195 -13.94 -9.41 -23.76
C LEU A 195 -13.46 -10.68 -24.51
N PRO A 196 -13.97 -10.97 -25.71
CA PRO A 196 -13.47 -12.07 -26.53
C PRO A 196 -11.94 -11.99 -26.80
N GLN A 197 -11.30 -13.10 -27.16
CA GLN A 197 -9.86 -13.09 -27.50
C GLN A 197 -9.52 -12.35 -28.80
N SER A 198 -10.50 -12.11 -29.67
CA SER A 198 -10.29 -11.41 -30.94
C SER A 198 -10.64 -9.93 -30.82
N LYS A 199 -9.72 -9.06 -31.24
CA LYS A 199 -9.89 -7.59 -31.26
C LYS A 199 -11.20 -7.17 -31.94
N GLN A 200 -11.49 -7.71 -33.12
CA GLN A 200 -12.69 -7.38 -33.89
C GLN A 200 -13.98 -7.75 -33.14
N LYS A 201 -14.04 -8.95 -32.56
CA LYS A 201 -15.20 -9.39 -31.75
C LYS A 201 -15.36 -8.57 -30.48
N SER A 202 -14.25 -8.17 -29.84
CA SER A 202 -14.26 -7.28 -28.68
C SER A 202 -14.79 -5.89 -29.02
N LEU A 203 -14.39 -5.34 -30.17
CA LEU A 203 -14.92 -4.07 -30.66
C LEU A 203 -16.43 -4.15 -30.93
N GLU A 204 -16.89 -5.19 -31.63
CA GLU A 204 -18.32 -5.42 -31.88
C GLU A 204 -19.12 -5.53 -30.58
N LYS A 205 -18.59 -6.25 -29.58
CA LYS A 205 -19.22 -6.38 -28.25
C LYS A 205 -19.30 -5.05 -27.51
N LEU A 206 -18.24 -4.25 -27.52
CA LEU A 206 -18.23 -2.92 -26.88
C LEU A 206 -19.20 -1.96 -27.56
N VAL A 207 -19.24 -1.93 -28.90
CA VAL A 207 -20.18 -1.12 -29.66
C VAL A 207 -21.62 -1.53 -29.36
N PHE A 208 -21.91 -2.83 -29.27
CA PHE A 208 -23.21 -3.35 -28.87
C PHE A 208 -23.62 -2.90 -27.47
N LEU A 209 -22.72 -2.98 -26.48
CA LEU A 209 -22.99 -2.55 -25.11
C LEU A 209 -23.18 -1.03 -25.00
N ARG A 210 -22.44 -0.25 -25.79
CA ARG A 210 -22.61 1.20 -25.89
C ARG A 210 -23.98 1.57 -26.47
N GLN A 211 -24.38 0.94 -27.58
CA GLN A 211 -25.67 1.18 -28.23
C GLN A 211 -26.86 0.85 -27.31
N ASN A 212 -26.71 -0.16 -26.45
CA ASN A 212 -27.72 -0.58 -25.48
C ASN A 212 -27.61 0.13 -24.12
N ASN A 213 -26.80 1.19 -23.99
CA ASN A 213 -26.64 1.97 -22.76
C ASN A 213 -26.27 1.13 -21.53
N TRP A 214 -25.28 0.23 -21.66
CA TRP A 214 -24.81 -0.57 -20.52
C TRP A 214 -24.33 0.32 -19.35
N LEU A 215 -23.72 1.47 -19.65
CA LEU A 215 -23.42 2.53 -18.68
C LEU A 215 -24.58 3.53 -18.58
N THR A 216 -25.17 3.60 -17.39
CA THR A 216 -26.35 4.43 -17.11
C THR A 216 -26.00 5.61 -16.18
N ARG A 217 -26.95 6.51 -15.92
CA ARG A 217 -26.76 7.63 -14.96
C ARG A 217 -26.51 7.13 -13.53
N GLY A 218 -27.05 5.97 -13.18
CA GLY A 218 -26.87 5.33 -11.87
C GLY A 218 -25.58 4.52 -11.74
N THR A 219 -24.75 4.41 -12.77
CA THR A 219 -23.45 3.75 -12.67
C THR A 219 -22.51 4.60 -11.82
N ARG A 220 -21.80 3.98 -10.87
CA ARG A 220 -20.89 4.67 -9.94
C ARG A 220 -19.43 4.33 -10.15
N ILE A 221 -19.14 3.12 -10.59
CA ILE A 221 -17.77 2.68 -10.81
C ILE A 221 -17.74 1.61 -11.89
N VAL A 222 -16.70 1.65 -12.71
CA VAL A 222 -16.37 0.63 -13.71
C VAL A 222 -14.94 0.18 -13.49
N PHE A 223 -14.75 -1.13 -13.47
CA PHE A 223 -13.47 -1.81 -13.35
C PHE A 223 -13.13 -2.48 -14.68
N ILE A 224 -11.89 -2.38 -15.10
CA ILE A 224 -11.32 -3.12 -16.23
C ILE A 224 -10.16 -3.93 -15.67
N ASP A 225 -10.33 -5.24 -15.61
CA ASP A 225 -9.40 -6.15 -15.00
C ASP A 225 -8.83 -7.12 -16.04
N PHE A 226 -7.51 -7.23 -16.07
CA PHE A 226 -6.83 -8.23 -16.89
C PHE A 226 -5.48 -8.59 -16.28
N SER A 227 -4.99 -9.77 -16.65
CA SER A 227 -3.75 -10.32 -16.12
C SER A 227 -2.83 -10.70 -17.27
N THR A 228 -1.54 -10.43 -17.10
CA THR A 228 -0.50 -10.76 -18.07
C THR A 228 0.60 -11.55 -17.40
N TYR A 229 1.34 -12.34 -18.17
CA TYR A 229 2.47 -13.12 -17.70
C TYR A 229 3.67 -12.88 -18.61
N ASN A 230 4.79 -12.46 -18.00
CA ASN A 230 6.06 -12.35 -18.68
C ASN A 230 6.88 -13.62 -18.43
N ALA A 231 7.13 -14.38 -19.48
CA ALA A 231 7.87 -15.64 -19.40
C ALA A 231 9.39 -15.43 -19.19
N ASN A 232 9.95 -14.30 -19.65
CA ASN A 232 11.39 -14.03 -19.57
C ASN A 232 11.86 -13.84 -18.12
N VAL A 233 11.04 -13.17 -17.31
CA VAL A 233 11.34 -12.88 -15.89
C VAL A 233 10.48 -13.68 -14.90
N ASN A 234 9.54 -14.50 -15.39
CA ASN A 234 8.59 -15.27 -14.58
C ASN A 234 7.82 -14.37 -13.59
N LEU A 235 7.20 -13.30 -14.12
CA LEU A 235 6.40 -12.36 -13.34
C LEU A 235 4.98 -12.26 -13.92
N PHE A 236 3.99 -12.25 -13.03
CA PHE A 236 2.61 -11.94 -13.36
C PHE A 236 2.39 -10.46 -13.14
N CYS A 237 1.79 -9.78 -14.12
CA CYS A 237 1.37 -8.40 -14.00
C CYS A 237 -0.15 -8.31 -14.10
N ILE A 238 -0.79 -7.98 -12.99
CA ILE A 238 -2.23 -7.79 -12.87
C ILE A 238 -2.53 -6.31 -12.96
N VAL A 239 -3.41 -5.93 -13.88
CA VAL A 239 -3.82 -4.55 -14.11
C VAL A 239 -5.29 -4.40 -13.78
N ARG A 240 -5.60 -3.42 -12.93
CA ARG A 240 -6.95 -2.96 -12.64
C ARG A 240 -7.03 -1.48 -12.95
N LEU A 241 -7.80 -1.14 -13.98
CA LEU A 241 -8.16 0.25 -14.30
C LEU A 241 -9.54 0.54 -13.74
N VAL A 242 -9.70 1.68 -13.10
CA VAL A 242 -10.93 2.04 -12.39
C VAL A 242 -11.38 3.43 -12.83
N VAL A 243 -12.66 3.52 -13.17
CA VAL A 243 -13.32 4.79 -13.50
C VAL A 243 -14.49 4.99 -12.56
N GLU A 244 -14.36 5.97 -11.67
CA GLU A 244 -15.39 6.38 -10.71
C GLU A 244 -16.23 7.52 -11.32
N PHE A 245 -17.55 7.37 -11.27
CA PHE A 245 -18.54 8.35 -11.68
C PHE A 245 -19.22 8.91 -10.43
N PRO A 246 -18.76 10.05 -9.87
CA PRO A 246 -19.35 10.60 -8.67
C PRO A 246 -20.80 11.05 -8.92
N ALA A 247 -21.60 11.16 -7.85
CA ALA A 247 -23.00 11.56 -7.96
C ALA A 247 -23.19 12.98 -8.52
N THR A 248 -22.15 13.82 -8.41
CA THR A 248 -22.07 15.16 -9.01
C THR A 248 -21.94 15.14 -10.54
N GLY A 249 -21.66 13.98 -11.15
CA GLY A 249 -21.32 13.84 -12.56
C GLY A 249 -19.81 13.96 -12.82
N GLY A 250 -19.41 13.82 -14.08
CA GLY A 250 -18.01 13.67 -14.48
C GLY A 250 -17.47 12.26 -14.22
N ALA A 251 -16.16 12.09 -14.37
CA ALA A 251 -15.45 10.84 -14.16
C ALA A 251 -14.08 11.11 -13.52
N ARG A 252 -13.63 10.19 -12.66
CA ARG A 252 -12.31 10.21 -12.01
C ARG A 252 -11.69 8.85 -12.20
N THR A 253 -10.46 8.83 -12.69
CA THR A 253 -9.75 7.59 -13.00
C THR A 253 -8.70 7.26 -11.95
N SER A 254 -8.63 5.99 -11.58
CA SER A 254 -7.55 5.43 -10.76
C SER A 254 -7.07 4.12 -11.36
N SER A 255 -5.85 3.72 -11.04
CA SER A 255 -5.23 2.54 -11.64
C SER A 255 -4.34 1.83 -10.64
N HIS A 256 -4.37 0.51 -10.65
CA HIS A 256 -3.46 -0.33 -9.89
C HIS A 256 -2.82 -1.36 -10.80
N THR A 257 -1.50 -1.40 -10.77
CA THR A 257 -0.69 -2.36 -11.51
C THR A 257 0.18 -3.11 -10.51
N TYR A 258 -0.05 -4.40 -10.38
CA TYR A 258 0.66 -5.26 -9.44
C TYR A 258 1.51 -6.27 -10.20
N SER A 259 2.81 -6.25 -9.96
CA SER A 259 3.73 -7.31 -10.39
C SER A 259 3.97 -8.27 -9.23
N VAL A 260 3.70 -9.55 -9.45
CA VAL A 260 3.82 -10.60 -8.43
C VAL A 260 4.48 -11.85 -9.00
N LYS A 261 5.38 -12.45 -8.22
CA LYS A 261 6.01 -13.74 -8.55
C LYS A 261 5.19 -14.86 -7.92
N LEU A 262 4.27 -15.44 -8.69
CA LEU A 262 3.38 -16.51 -8.20
C LEU A 262 4.05 -17.89 -8.27
N LEU A 263 4.87 -18.14 -9.29
CA LEU A 263 5.60 -19.39 -9.47
C LEU A 263 6.97 -19.31 -8.78
N ARG A 264 7.10 -20.01 -7.65
CA ARG A 264 8.32 -20.10 -6.84
C ARG A 264 8.94 -21.48 -7.12
N TYR A 265 10.27 -21.58 -7.20
CA TYR A 265 11.02 -22.82 -7.52
C TYR A 265 11.19 -23.14 -9.02
N VAL A 266 11.51 -22.13 -9.84
CA VAL A 266 11.88 -22.36 -11.24
C VAL A 266 13.40 -22.33 -11.42
N THR A 267 14.06 -21.32 -10.86
CA THR A 267 15.50 -21.08 -11.05
C THR A 267 16.34 -21.64 -9.91
N TYR A 268 17.64 -21.86 -10.14
CA TYR A 268 18.59 -22.26 -9.08
C TYR A 268 18.58 -21.29 -7.88
N TYR A 269 18.41 -19.99 -8.14
CA TYR A 269 18.29 -18.97 -7.10
C TYR A 269 17.03 -19.17 -6.24
N ASP A 270 15.92 -19.62 -6.82
CA ASP A 270 14.69 -19.90 -6.08
C ASP A 270 14.86 -21.08 -5.09
N TYR A 271 15.67 -22.08 -5.45
CA TYR A 271 16.00 -23.18 -4.53
C TYR A 271 16.91 -22.72 -3.39
N PHE A 272 17.82 -21.78 -3.64
CA PHE A 272 18.60 -21.14 -2.58
C PHE A 272 17.68 -20.36 -1.62
N LEU A 273 16.73 -19.59 -2.16
CA LEU A 273 15.70 -18.92 -1.35
C LEU A 273 14.88 -19.92 -0.52
N ALA A 274 14.52 -21.07 -1.08
CA ALA A 274 13.82 -22.12 -0.35
C ALA A 274 14.63 -22.63 0.86
N ALA A 275 15.96 -22.76 0.72
CA ALA A 275 16.82 -23.12 1.84
C ALA A 275 16.83 -22.03 2.93
N CYS A 276 16.89 -20.75 2.56
CA CYS A 276 16.73 -19.63 3.50
C CYS A 276 15.34 -19.64 4.17
N GLU A 277 14.26 -19.97 3.46
CA GLU A 277 12.92 -20.09 4.07
C GLU A 277 12.86 -21.17 5.15
N ILE A 278 13.55 -22.30 4.95
CA ILE A 278 13.69 -23.36 5.96
C ILE A 278 14.50 -22.86 7.17
N THR A 279 15.63 -22.19 6.93
CA THR A 279 16.46 -21.60 7.99
C THR A 279 15.68 -20.56 8.81
N PHE A 280 14.90 -19.71 8.14
CA PHE A 280 14.00 -18.76 8.78
C PHE A 280 12.98 -19.45 9.70
N CYS A 281 12.34 -20.53 9.22
CA CYS A 281 11.38 -21.29 10.03
C CYS A 281 12.03 -21.88 11.29
N LEU A 282 13.29 -22.35 11.21
CA LEU A 282 14.04 -22.82 12.37
C LEU A 282 14.30 -21.68 13.37
N PHE A 283 14.70 -20.49 12.90
CA PHE A 283 14.85 -19.32 13.79
C PHE A 283 13.56 -18.95 14.50
N ILE A 284 12.43 -18.92 13.79
CA ILE A 284 11.12 -18.63 14.37
C ILE A 284 10.76 -19.63 15.47
N ILE A 285 10.99 -20.94 15.26
CA ILE A 285 10.77 -21.95 16.31
C ILE A 285 11.62 -21.67 17.54
N THR A 286 12.91 -21.34 17.37
CA THR A 286 13.78 -21.01 18.51
C THR A 286 13.31 -19.76 19.26
N PHE A 287 12.86 -18.72 18.57
CA PHE A 287 12.33 -17.50 19.18
C PHE A 287 10.99 -17.75 19.89
N ILE A 288 10.12 -18.61 19.36
CA ILE A 288 8.89 -19.03 20.06
C ILE A 288 9.24 -19.65 21.42
N ILE A 289 10.21 -20.58 21.47
CA ILE A 289 10.62 -21.24 22.71
C ILE A 289 11.23 -20.23 23.70
N GLN A 290 12.07 -19.32 23.22
CA GLN A 290 12.69 -18.28 24.04
C GLN A 290 11.65 -17.32 24.63
N GLU A 291 10.73 -16.81 23.81
CA GLU A 291 9.68 -15.88 24.26
C GLU A 291 8.67 -16.56 25.17
N ALA A 292 8.27 -17.80 24.87
CA ALA A 292 7.41 -18.59 25.77
C ALA A 292 8.04 -18.74 27.17
N THR A 293 9.34 -19.04 27.22
CA THR A 293 10.07 -19.14 28.50
C THR A 293 10.11 -17.82 29.25
N LYS A 294 10.34 -16.69 28.54
CA LYS A 294 10.33 -15.34 29.15
C LYS A 294 8.95 -14.96 29.68
N ILE A 295 7.89 -15.24 28.93
CA ILE A 295 6.50 -14.96 29.33
C ILE A 295 6.12 -15.77 30.58
N VAL A 296 6.50 -17.05 30.65
CA VAL A 296 6.23 -17.90 31.83
C VAL A 296 6.96 -17.39 33.09
N LYS A 297 8.20 -16.91 32.94
CA LYS A 297 9.01 -16.40 34.06
C LYS A 297 8.55 -15.01 34.54
N LEU A 298 8.35 -14.06 33.61
CA LEU A 298 8.13 -12.64 33.90
C LEU A 298 6.63 -12.27 33.99
N LYS A 299 5.73 -13.13 33.51
CA LYS A 299 4.26 -12.95 33.54
C LYS A 299 3.83 -11.54 33.08
N LYS A 300 3.30 -10.71 33.99
CA LYS A 300 2.80 -9.36 33.69
C LYS A 300 3.92 -8.33 33.50
N GLU A 301 5.08 -8.53 34.12
CA GLU A 301 6.21 -7.61 33.98
C GLU A 301 6.80 -7.65 32.57
N TYR A 302 6.60 -8.75 31.84
CA TYR A 302 7.03 -8.89 30.45
C TYR A 302 6.48 -7.77 29.56
N PHE A 303 5.18 -7.46 29.66
CA PHE A 303 4.50 -6.48 28.81
C PHE A 303 4.83 -5.02 29.14
N ARG A 304 5.55 -4.77 30.24
CA ARG A 304 5.98 -3.41 30.61
C ARG A 304 7.20 -2.95 29.82
N SER A 305 7.98 -3.88 29.27
CA SER A 305 9.17 -3.57 28.46
C SER A 305 8.80 -3.42 26.98
N ALA A 306 9.06 -2.24 26.42
CA ALA A 306 8.83 -1.95 25.00
C ALA A 306 9.56 -2.94 24.07
N TRP A 307 10.77 -3.36 24.45
CA TRP A 307 11.57 -4.31 23.68
C TRP A 307 10.94 -5.71 23.62
N ASN A 308 10.33 -6.15 24.72
CA ASN A 308 9.65 -7.44 24.76
C ASN A 308 8.36 -7.40 23.93
N CYS A 309 7.63 -6.27 23.97
CA CYS A 309 6.47 -6.09 23.10
C CYS A 309 6.85 -6.08 21.61
N LEU A 310 8.00 -5.47 21.26
CA LEU A 310 8.54 -5.51 19.91
C LEU A 310 8.97 -6.92 19.51
N ASP A 311 9.60 -7.69 20.41
CA ASP A 311 9.95 -9.10 20.20
C ASP A 311 8.69 -9.95 19.90
N LEU A 312 7.61 -9.74 20.65
CA LEU A 312 6.32 -10.39 20.42
C LEU A 312 5.67 -10.00 19.08
N LEU A 313 5.71 -8.71 18.72
CA LEU A 313 5.18 -8.20 17.45
C LEU A 313 5.90 -8.86 16.26
N LEU A 314 7.24 -8.89 16.28
CA LEU A 314 8.04 -9.52 15.23
C LEU A 314 7.69 -11.00 15.06
N LEU A 315 7.49 -11.70 16.18
CA LEU A 315 7.15 -13.12 16.20
C LEU A 315 5.76 -13.38 15.58
N VAL A 316 4.75 -12.61 15.99
CA VAL A 316 3.36 -12.76 15.50
C VAL A 316 3.29 -12.49 14.00
N VAL A 317 3.90 -11.41 13.52
CA VAL A 317 3.89 -11.07 12.08
C VAL A 317 4.62 -12.14 11.26
N SER A 318 5.72 -12.71 11.79
CA SER A 318 6.46 -13.78 11.12
C SER A 318 5.65 -15.08 11.00
N ILE A 319 4.88 -15.44 12.04
CA ILE A 319 3.99 -16.63 12.00
C ILE A 319 2.88 -16.42 10.97
N LEU A 320 2.25 -15.25 10.95
CA LEU A 320 1.23 -14.90 9.95
C LEU A 320 1.80 -14.93 8.53
N ALA A 321 3.04 -14.48 8.34
CA ALA A 321 3.71 -14.51 7.05
C ALA A 321 3.91 -15.95 6.54
N ILE A 322 4.34 -16.88 7.39
CA ILE A 322 4.51 -18.29 7.02
C ILE A 322 3.17 -18.90 6.62
N ALA A 323 2.11 -18.67 7.43
CA ALA A 323 0.78 -19.19 7.13
C ALA A 323 0.23 -18.66 5.79
N PHE A 324 0.41 -17.37 5.51
CA PHE A 324 -0.01 -16.77 4.27
C PHE A 324 0.76 -17.31 3.06
N ASN A 325 2.07 -17.51 3.18
CA ASN A 325 2.89 -18.08 2.10
C ASN A 325 2.41 -19.48 1.69
N ILE A 326 2.07 -20.33 2.66
CA ILE A 326 1.53 -21.68 2.41
C ILE A 326 0.17 -21.58 1.70
N TYR A 327 -0.76 -20.78 2.25
CA TYR A 327 -2.08 -20.58 1.67
C TYR A 327 -2.00 -20.08 0.22
N ARG A 328 -1.16 -19.08 -0.03
CA ARG A 328 -0.95 -18.51 -1.38
C ARG A 328 -0.48 -19.56 -2.36
N THR A 329 0.49 -20.39 -2.00
CA THR A 329 1.03 -21.43 -2.89
C THR A 329 -0.06 -22.41 -3.34
N VAL A 330 -0.92 -22.84 -2.42
CA VAL A 330 -2.07 -23.71 -2.72
C VAL A 330 -3.13 -23.00 -3.57
N ALA A 331 -3.43 -21.73 -3.28
CA ALA A 331 -4.39 -20.95 -4.04
C ALA A 331 -3.94 -20.72 -5.50
N VAL A 332 -2.65 -20.44 -5.72
CA VAL A 332 -2.06 -20.29 -7.06
C VAL A 332 -2.20 -21.57 -7.87
N SER A 333 -1.88 -22.73 -7.28
CA SER A 333 -1.93 -24.00 -8.01
C SER A 333 -3.33 -24.33 -8.50
N LEU A 334 -4.35 -24.08 -7.67
CA LEU A 334 -5.75 -24.31 -8.03
C LEU A 334 -6.21 -23.37 -9.16
N LEU A 335 -5.88 -22.09 -9.07
CA LEU A 335 -6.31 -21.09 -10.06
C LEU A 335 -5.58 -21.26 -11.40
N MET A 336 -4.34 -21.75 -11.36
CA MET A 336 -3.60 -22.11 -12.58
C MET A 336 -4.21 -23.34 -13.27
N GLU A 337 -4.65 -24.34 -12.51
CA GLU A 337 -5.33 -25.53 -13.05
C GLU A 337 -6.65 -25.15 -13.75
N GLU A 338 -7.43 -24.23 -13.14
CA GLU A 338 -8.66 -23.70 -13.74
C GLU A 338 -8.39 -22.96 -15.05
N LEU A 339 -7.37 -22.09 -15.09
CA LEU A 339 -6.99 -21.34 -16.29
C LEU A 339 -6.55 -22.25 -17.44
N LEU A 340 -5.86 -23.35 -17.14
CA LEU A 340 -5.46 -24.35 -18.14
C LEU A 340 -6.67 -25.14 -18.68
N SER A 341 -7.74 -25.27 -17.89
CA SER A 341 -8.95 -25.97 -18.29
C SER A 341 -9.88 -25.12 -19.17
N ASP A 342 -10.02 -23.82 -18.89
CA ASP A 342 -10.82 -22.88 -19.70
C ASP A 342 -10.03 -21.59 -20.05
N PRO A 343 -9.41 -21.55 -21.25
CA PRO A 343 -8.70 -20.36 -21.72
C PRO A 343 -9.60 -19.15 -22.06
N HIS A 344 -10.92 -19.32 -22.11
CA HIS A 344 -11.87 -18.24 -22.43
C HIS A 344 -12.47 -17.58 -21.19
N ALA A 345 -12.22 -18.13 -19.99
CA ALA A 345 -12.61 -17.53 -18.73
C ALA A 345 -11.60 -16.46 -18.27
N TYR A 346 -12.09 -15.50 -17.48
CA TYR A 346 -11.22 -14.55 -16.77
C TYR A 346 -10.71 -15.18 -15.48
N PRO A 347 -9.39 -15.31 -15.30
CA PRO A 347 -8.81 -15.74 -14.03
C PRO A 347 -8.71 -14.57 -13.04
N ASP A 348 -9.31 -14.69 -11.85
CA ASP A 348 -9.22 -13.68 -10.80
C ASP A 348 -7.90 -13.74 -10.02
N PHE A 349 -6.81 -13.33 -10.69
CA PHE A 349 -5.52 -13.13 -10.02
C PHE A 349 -5.48 -11.84 -9.17
N TYR A 350 -6.45 -10.94 -9.33
CA TYR A 350 -6.50 -9.71 -8.56
C TYR A 350 -6.65 -9.99 -7.07
N PHE A 351 -7.56 -10.89 -6.70
CA PHE A 351 -7.75 -11.30 -5.30
C PHE A 351 -6.41 -11.67 -4.65
N LEU A 352 -5.65 -12.52 -5.32
CA LEU A 352 -4.37 -13.01 -4.84
C LEU A 352 -3.31 -11.88 -4.79
N ALA A 353 -3.26 -11.05 -5.83
CA ALA A 353 -2.33 -9.93 -5.91
C ALA A 353 -2.57 -8.89 -4.80
N PHE A 354 -3.83 -8.59 -4.49
CA PHE A 354 -4.21 -7.69 -3.40
C PHE A 354 -3.66 -8.18 -2.06
N TRP A 355 -3.91 -9.45 -1.73
CA TRP A 355 -3.39 -10.03 -0.49
C TRP A 355 -1.86 -10.12 -0.48
N GLN A 356 -1.22 -10.35 -1.63
CA GLN A 356 0.23 -10.34 -1.75
C GLN A 356 0.84 -8.97 -1.44
N VAL A 357 0.20 -7.87 -1.89
CA VAL A 357 0.65 -6.52 -1.59
C VAL A 357 0.51 -6.21 -0.11
N LEU A 358 -0.62 -6.61 0.50
CA LEU A 358 -0.81 -6.45 1.94
C LEU A 358 0.25 -7.23 2.74
N TYR A 359 0.53 -8.46 2.34
CA TYR A 359 1.61 -9.28 2.89
C TYR A 359 2.97 -8.59 2.77
N ASN A 360 3.31 -8.04 1.59
CA ASN A 360 4.56 -7.31 1.39
C ASN A 360 4.66 -6.08 2.31
N ASN A 361 3.56 -5.33 2.48
CA ASN A 361 3.51 -4.18 3.39
C ASN A 361 3.71 -4.61 4.85
N MET A 362 3.07 -5.69 5.29
CA MET A 362 3.27 -6.23 6.64
C MET A 362 4.72 -6.67 6.87
N ILE A 363 5.34 -7.33 5.90
CA ILE A 363 6.75 -7.73 5.98
C ILE A 363 7.68 -6.53 5.97
N ALA A 364 7.42 -5.50 5.16
CA ALA A 364 8.24 -4.29 5.16
C ALA A 364 8.27 -3.61 6.54
N VAL A 365 7.10 -3.51 7.19
CA VAL A 365 6.99 -3.00 8.56
C VAL A 365 7.72 -3.92 9.55
N ASN A 366 7.64 -5.24 9.37
CA ASN A 366 8.35 -6.21 10.21
C ASN A 366 9.88 -6.04 10.10
N VAL A 367 10.41 -5.90 8.89
CA VAL A 367 11.84 -5.67 8.64
C VAL A 367 12.29 -4.35 9.25
N PHE A 368 11.48 -3.29 9.13
CA PHE A 368 11.77 -2.00 9.76
C PHE A 368 11.94 -2.12 11.28
N PHE A 369 11.01 -2.80 11.96
CA PHE A 369 11.15 -3.05 13.40
C PHE A 369 12.31 -3.99 13.75
N ALA A 370 12.64 -4.94 12.87
CA ALA A 370 13.82 -5.79 13.04
C ALA A 370 15.13 -4.99 13.00
N TRP A 371 15.24 -3.99 12.10
CA TRP A 371 16.38 -3.07 12.10
C TRP A 371 16.45 -2.22 13.38
N ILE A 372 15.31 -1.69 13.85
CA ILE A 372 15.26 -0.93 15.12
C ILE A 372 15.73 -1.78 16.31
N LYS A 373 15.42 -3.09 16.33
CA LYS A 373 15.82 -3.99 17.41
C LYS A 373 17.34 -4.08 17.58
N ILE A 374 18.14 -3.77 16.55
CA ILE A 374 19.60 -3.69 16.68
C ILE A 374 20.01 -2.70 17.78
N PHE A 375 19.27 -1.61 17.97
CA PHE A 375 19.57 -0.61 19.01
C PHE A 375 19.59 -1.20 20.42
N LYS A 376 18.79 -2.25 20.70
CA LYS A 376 18.81 -3.00 21.97
C LYS A 376 20.17 -3.64 22.24
N TYR A 377 20.88 -4.06 21.19
CA TYR A 377 22.18 -4.71 21.29
C TYR A 377 23.35 -3.71 21.14
N VAL A 378 23.11 -2.52 20.56
CA VAL A 378 24.15 -1.49 20.40
C VAL A 378 24.24 -0.56 21.63
N SER A 379 23.26 -0.62 22.55
CA SER A 379 23.24 0.16 23.78
C SER A 379 24.40 -0.15 24.76
N PHE A 380 25.31 -1.08 24.46
CA PHE A 380 26.54 -1.27 25.22
C PHE A 380 27.55 -0.13 25.06
N ASN A 381 27.45 0.67 23.98
CA ASN A 381 28.29 1.85 23.82
C ASN A 381 27.76 2.98 24.72
N LYS A 382 28.62 3.52 25.60
CA LYS A 382 28.31 4.63 26.51
C LYS A 382 27.62 5.82 25.80
N THR A 383 28.08 6.16 24.60
CA THR A 383 27.52 7.28 23.80
C THR A 383 26.10 7.01 23.31
N MET A 384 25.80 5.78 22.89
CA MET A 384 24.46 5.39 22.42
C MET A 384 23.49 5.19 23.58
N MET A 385 23.99 4.69 24.72
CA MET A 385 23.22 4.64 25.96
C MET A 385 22.81 6.04 26.43
N GLN A 386 23.72 7.02 26.32
CA GLN A 386 23.41 8.42 26.61
C GLN A 386 22.27 8.94 25.73
N LEU A 387 22.33 8.73 24.41
CA LEU A 387 21.27 9.16 23.47
C LEU A 387 19.92 8.48 23.72
N SER A 388 19.91 7.16 23.96
CA SER A 388 18.69 6.41 24.26
C SER A 388 18.08 6.85 25.60
N SER A 389 18.93 7.07 26.62
CA SER A 389 18.51 7.59 27.92
C SER A 389 17.97 9.01 27.83
N THR A 390 18.53 9.88 26.97
CA THR A 390 17.98 11.23 26.75
C THR A 390 16.58 11.17 26.18
N LEU A 391 16.36 10.33 25.14
CA LEU A 391 15.06 10.17 24.52
C LEU A 391 14.02 9.58 25.48
N SER A 392 14.43 8.61 26.30
CA SER A 392 13.55 8.01 27.31
C SER A 392 13.28 8.91 28.51
N ARG A 393 14.10 9.95 28.76
CA ARG A 393 13.88 10.90 29.87
C ARG A 393 13.00 12.06 29.42
N CYS A 394 13.12 12.51 28.18
CA CYS A 394 12.31 13.59 27.62
C CYS A 394 10.98 13.12 27.01
N ASP A 395 10.71 11.81 26.97
CA ASP A 395 9.51 11.25 26.33
C ASP A 395 8.21 11.84 26.89
N LYS A 396 8.10 12.03 28.21
CA LYS A 396 6.94 12.62 28.87
C LYS A 396 6.76 14.10 28.55
N ASP A 397 7.85 14.85 28.51
CA ASP A 397 7.82 16.29 28.21
C ASP A 397 7.49 16.52 26.73
N ILE A 398 8.09 15.73 25.84
CA ILE A 398 7.77 15.70 24.42
C ILE A 398 6.30 15.29 24.22
N LEU A 399 5.80 14.29 24.94
CA LEU A 399 4.41 13.86 24.82
C LEU A 399 3.44 14.97 25.27
N GLY A 400 3.74 15.67 26.36
CA GLY A 400 2.96 16.83 26.81
C GLY A 400 2.96 17.96 25.77
N PHE A 401 4.12 18.28 25.20
CA PHE A 401 4.23 19.25 24.12
C PHE A 401 3.51 18.79 22.83
N ALA A 402 3.59 17.51 22.48
CA ALA A 402 2.95 16.95 21.30
C ALA A 402 1.43 17.15 21.34
N VAL A 403 0.82 17.03 22.52
CA VAL A 403 -0.61 17.34 22.69
C VAL A 403 -0.91 18.80 22.33
N MET A 404 -0.11 19.75 22.83
CA MET A 404 -0.27 21.17 22.48
C MET A 404 -0.07 21.42 20.98
N PHE A 405 0.95 20.80 20.40
CA PHE A 405 1.22 20.86 18.96
C PHE A 405 0.03 20.36 18.15
N PHE A 406 -0.50 19.17 18.43
CA PHE A 406 -1.60 18.59 17.66
C PHE A 406 -2.90 19.39 17.79
N ILE A 407 -3.16 20.05 18.91
CA ILE A 407 -4.31 20.95 19.06
C ILE A 407 -4.23 22.10 18.04
N ILE A 408 -3.07 22.78 17.97
CA ILE A 408 -2.86 23.86 17.01
C ILE A 408 -2.88 23.32 15.57
N PHE A 409 -2.21 22.18 15.35
CA PHE A 409 -2.13 21.55 14.04
C PHE A 409 -3.51 21.20 13.47
N PHE A 410 -4.36 20.52 14.25
CA PHE A 410 -5.72 20.19 13.83
C PHE A 410 -6.64 21.41 13.72
N ALA A 411 -6.44 22.45 14.54
CA ALA A 411 -7.17 23.70 14.40
C ALA A 411 -6.89 24.36 13.03
N TYR A 412 -5.62 24.42 12.63
CA TYR A 412 -5.25 24.88 11.29
C TYR A 412 -5.74 23.92 10.20
N ALA A 413 -5.77 22.61 10.44
CA ALA A 413 -6.23 21.63 9.43
C ALA A 413 -7.72 21.85 9.14
N GLN A 414 -8.51 22.04 10.19
CA GLN A 414 -9.94 22.35 10.09
C GLN A 414 -10.16 23.72 9.42
N PHE A 415 -9.37 24.73 9.80
CA PHE A 415 -9.45 26.05 9.17
C PHE A 415 -9.14 25.99 7.67
N GLY A 416 -8.07 25.29 7.27
CA GLY A 416 -7.70 25.10 5.86
C GLY A 416 -8.76 24.33 5.08
N TYR A 417 -9.34 23.28 5.67
CA TYR A 417 -10.42 22.51 5.06
C TYR A 417 -11.66 23.39 4.78
N LEU A 418 -12.07 24.21 5.75
CA LEU A 418 -13.25 25.07 5.62
C LEU A 418 -13.06 26.21 4.61
N VAL A 419 -11.85 26.78 4.53
CA VAL A 419 -11.58 27.92 3.63
C VAL A 419 -11.24 27.45 2.20
N PHE A 420 -10.39 26.43 2.06
CA PHE A 420 -9.81 26.05 0.77
C PHE A 420 -10.38 24.75 0.19
N GLY A 421 -11.10 23.94 0.96
CA GLY A 421 -11.49 22.58 0.56
C GLY A 421 -12.42 22.48 -0.65
N SER A 422 -13.14 23.55 -0.99
CA SER A 422 -13.98 23.59 -2.20
C SER A 422 -13.23 23.97 -3.48
N GLN A 423 -12.04 24.56 -3.37
CA GLN A 423 -11.30 25.15 -4.50
C GLN A 423 -9.96 24.46 -4.74
N VAL A 424 -9.30 23.94 -3.71
CA VAL A 424 -7.94 23.39 -3.78
C VAL A 424 -7.94 21.90 -3.46
N GLU A 425 -7.45 21.09 -4.39
CA GLU A 425 -7.43 19.62 -4.26
C GLU A 425 -6.63 19.15 -3.03
N GLU A 426 -5.54 19.84 -2.70
CA GLU A 426 -4.71 19.55 -1.52
C GLU A 426 -5.46 19.71 -0.19
N PHE A 427 -6.56 20.48 -0.18
CA PHE A 427 -7.44 20.69 0.98
C PHE A 427 -8.81 20.00 0.82
N SER A 428 -9.00 19.15 -0.19
CA SER A 428 -10.30 18.54 -0.55
C SER A 428 -10.91 17.63 0.52
N SER A 429 -10.08 16.99 1.35
CA SER A 429 -10.50 16.15 2.47
C SER A 429 -9.72 16.54 3.72
N PHE A 430 -10.30 16.29 4.90
CA PHE A 430 -9.63 16.58 6.17
C PHE A 430 -8.30 15.82 6.30
N GLN A 431 -8.24 14.57 5.81
CA GLN A 431 -7.01 13.78 5.79
C GLN A 431 -5.96 14.39 4.85
N ASN A 432 -6.35 14.84 3.65
CA ASN A 432 -5.44 15.53 2.74
C ASN A 432 -4.93 16.84 3.35
N CYS A 433 -5.77 17.59 4.09
CA CYS A 433 -5.34 18.81 4.78
C CYS A 433 -4.19 18.55 5.77
N ILE A 434 -4.29 17.48 6.56
CA ILE A 434 -3.23 17.06 7.51
C ILE A 434 -1.92 16.80 6.75
N PHE A 435 -1.97 16.04 5.64
CA PHE A 435 -0.78 15.76 4.84
C PHE A 435 -0.19 17.01 4.18
N THR A 436 -1.05 17.88 3.64
CA THR A 436 -0.66 19.15 3.04
C THR A 436 0.04 20.05 4.06
N GLN A 437 -0.41 20.08 5.31
CA GLN A 437 0.27 20.80 6.38
C GLN A 437 1.67 20.26 6.68
N PHE A 438 1.84 18.94 6.74
CA PHE A 438 3.17 18.35 6.88
C PHE A 438 4.07 18.69 5.68
N ARG A 439 3.54 18.71 4.44
CA ARG A 439 4.27 19.15 3.24
C ARG A 439 4.70 20.60 3.35
N ILE A 440 3.81 21.49 3.83
CA ILE A 440 4.15 22.90 4.09
C ILE A 440 5.31 23.02 5.09
N VAL A 441 5.31 22.23 6.18
CA VAL A 441 6.40 22.23 7.17
C VAL A 441 7.74 21.77 6.56
N LEU A 442 7.69 20.84 5.60
CA LEU A 442 8.87 20.37 4.85
C LEU A 442 9.32 21.35 3.74
N GLY A 443 8.53 22.38 3.45
CA GLY A 443 8.81 23.38 2.42
C GLY A 443 8.25 23.05 1.02
N ASP A 444 7.41 22.02 0.89
CA ASP A 444 6.71 21.66 -0.35
C ASP A 444 5.26 22.17 -0.30
N PHE A 445 4.97 23.25 -1.02
CA PHE A 445 3.65 23.88 -1.01
C PHE A 445 3.33 24.61 -2.31
N ASN A 446 2.07 24.56 -2.74
CA ASN A 446 1.57 25.36 -3.85
C ASN A 446 0.89 26.64 -3.35
N PHE A 447 1.69 27.69 -3.10
CA PHE A 447 1.17 28.96 -2.58
C PHE A 447 0.24 29.66 -3.57
N GLU A 448 0.49 29.56 -4.88
CA GLU A 448 -0.33 30.20 -5.91
C GLU A 448 -1.78 29.70 -5.87
N ALA A 449 -1.98 28.38 -5.68
CA ALA A 449 -3.31 27.81 -5.54
C ALA A 449 -4.05 28.30 -4.28
N ILE A 450 -3.32 28.50 -3.17
CA ILE A 450 -3.88 28.99 -1.91
C ILE A 450 -4.29 30.47 -2.02
N GLU A 451 -3.44 31.30 -2.63
CA GLU A 451 -3.73 32.72 -2.86
C GLU A 451 -4.90 32.90 -3.86
N ALA A 452 -4.94 32.10 -4.91
CA ALA A 452 -6.01 32.13 -5.90
C ALA A 452 -7.38 31.74 -5.30
N ALA A 453 -7.40 30.78 -4.37
CA ALA A 453 -8.63 30.37 -3.69
C ALA A 453 -9.18 31.47 -2.77
N ASN A 454 -8.32 32.14 -2.01
CA ASN A 454 -8.71 33.32 -1.25
C ASN A 454 -7.55 34.30 -1.07
N ARG A 455 -7.64 35.45 -1.74
CA ARG A 455 -6.58 36.46 -1.79
C ARG A 455 -6.22 37.07 -0.42
N ILE A 456 -7.13 37.04 0.55
CA ILE A 456 -6.89 37.61 1.89
C ILE A 456 -6.57 36.49 2.89
N LEU A 457 -7.46 35.50 3.02
CA LEU A 457 -7.29 34.43 4.01
C LEU A 457 -6.16 33.47 3.64
N GLY A 458 -5.83 33.31 2.36
CA GLY A 458 -4.73 32.47 1.87
C GLY A 458 -3.37 32.89 2.45
N PRO A 459 -2.89 34.11 2.15
CA PRO A 459 -1.63 34.60 2.70
C PRO A 459 -1.63 34.67 4.23
N VAL A 460 -2.74 35.08 4.87
CA VAL A 460 -2.85 35.14 6.34
C VAL A 460 -2.72 33.74 6.96
N TYR A 461 -3.42 32.74 6.40
CA TYR A 461 -3.30 31.35 6.83
C TYR A 461 -1.86 30.87 6.75
N PHE A 462 -1.25 31.03 5.57
CA PHE A 462 0.09 30.51 5.29
C PHE A 462 1.15 31.16 6.19
N ILE A 463 1.16 32.50 6.27
CA ILE A 463 2.15 33.24 7.08
C ILE A 463 2.00 32.90 8.56
N THR A 464 0.77 32.88 9.10
CA THR A 464 0.56 32.59 10.52
C THR A 464 0.88 31.14 10.87
N PHE A 465 0.54 30.18 10.00
CA PHE A 465 0.88 28.78 10.18
C PHE A 465 2.39 28.56 10.17
N VAL A 466 3.10 29.07 9.17
CA VAL A 466 4.57 28.96 9.08
C VAL A 466 5.21 29.63 10.28
N PHE A 467 4.74 30.81 10.69
CA PHE A 467 5.27 31.50 11.86
C PHE A 467 5.14 30.65 13.14
N LEU A 468 3.94 30.17 13.45
CA LEU A 468 3.69 29.40 14.67
C LEU A 468 4.36 28.03 14.64
N VAL A 469 4.22 27.28 13.56
CA VAL A 469 4.71 25.90 13.52
C VAL A 469 6.23 25.85 13.38
N PHE A 470 6.79 26.66 12.48
CA PHE A 470 8.23 26.63 12.22
C PHE A 470 9.02 27.35 13.30
N PHE A 471 8.66 28.59 13.64
CA PHE A 471 9.48 29.39 14.56
C PHE A 471 9.18 29.14 16.03
N VAL A 472 7.95 28.79 16.40
CA VAL A 472 7.61 28.55 17.81
C VAL A 472 7.71 27.06 18.14
N LEU A 473 6.97 26.22 17.44
CA LEU A 473 6.79 24.82 17.84
C LEU A 473 8.05 23.96 17.60
N LEU A 474 8.71 24.06 16.44
CA LEU A 474 9.95 23.29 16.21
C LEU A 474 11.07 23.71 17.17
N ASN A 475 11.21 25.01 17.43
CA ASN A 475 12.22 25.52 18.36
C ASN A 475 11.97 25.07 19.80
N MET A 476 10.70 24.92 20.21
CA MET A 476 10.36 24.37 21.53
C MET A 476 10.74 22.89 21.66
N VAL A 477 10.51 22.06 20.64
CA VAL A 477 10.96 20.65 20.64
C VAL A 477 12.48 20.56 20.79
N LEU A 478 13.20 21.39 20.03
CA LEU A 478 14.66 21.44 20.09
C LEU A 478 15.16 21.86 21.48
N ALA A 479 14.49 22.83 22.12
CA ALA A 479 14.83 23.26 23.47
C ALA A 479 14.66 22.11 24.50
N ILE A 480 13.51 21.42 24.49
CA ILE A 480 13.24 20.28 25.40
C ILE A 480 14.30 19.17 25.24
N ILE A 481 14.65 18.83 24.00
CA ILE A 481 15.67 17.81 23.73
C ILE A 481 17.05 18.29 24.19
N ASN A 482 17.41 19.55 23.95
CA ASN A 482 18.72 20.07 24.32
C ASN A 482 18.93 20.17 25.83
N ASP A 483 17.89 20.57 26.57
CA ASP A 483 17.94 20.67 28.03
C ASP A 483 18.11 19.28 28.66
N THR A 484 17.29 18.30 28.26
CA THR A 484 17.40 16.92 28.73
C THR A 484 18.70 16.24 28.29
N TYR A 485 19.19 16.55 27.08
CA TYR A 485 20.50 16.08 26.62
C TYR A 485 21.65 16.59 27.50
N SER A 486 21.60 17.87 27.86
CA SER A 486 22.62 18.50 28.73
C SER A 486 22.59 17.92 30.14
N GLU A 487 21.40 17.65 30.69
CA GLU A 487 21.21 17.02 32.00
C GLU A 487 21.79 15.59 32.03
N VAL A 488 21.40 14.73 31.08
CA VAL A 488 21.92 13.37 31.02
C VAL A 488 23.43 13.36 30.76
N LYS A 489 23.95 14.29 29.95
CA LYS A 489 25.39 14.43 29.75
C LYS A 489 26.13 14.72 31.05
N ALA A 490 25.58 15.57 31.91
CA ALA A 490 26.16 15.87 33.22
C ALA A 490 26.12 14.63 34.14
N ASP A 491 25.01 13.90 34.18
CA ASP A 491 24.88 12.66 34.97
C ASP A 491 25.91 11.60 34.57
N PHE A 492 26.12 11.39 33.26
CA PHE A 492 27.11 10.44 32.75
C PHE A 492 28.57 10.86 33.05
N GLN A 493 28.84 12.17 33.12
CA GLN A 493 30.15 12.69 33.52
C GLN A 493 30.41 12.43 35.01
N MET A 494 29.42 12.63 35.89
CA MET A 494 29.55 12.35 37.33
C MET A 494 29.82 10.87 37.60
N ILE A 495 29.09 9.96 36.97
CA ILE A 495 29.30 8.50 37.11
C ILE A 495 30.72 8.10 36.69
N THR A 496 31.25 8.71 35.63
CA THR A 496 32.61 8.41 35.15
C THR A 496 33.67 8.91 36.13
N SER A 497 33.48 10.08 36.75
CA SER A 497 34.40 10.59 37.78
C SER A 497 34.40 9.75 39.06
N GLU A 498 33.24 9.26 39.50
CA GLU A 498 33.14 8.40 40.68
C GLU A 498 33.78 7.01 40.44
N GLU A 499 33.59 6.41 39.25
CA GLU A 499 34.26 5.14 38.88
C GLU A 499 35.79 5.28 38.88
N ILE A 500 36.33 6.43 38.45
CA ILE A 500 37.77 6.70 38.46
C ILE A 500 38.28 6.91 39.90
N GLN A 501 37.58 7.70 40.70
CA GLN A 501 37.97 7.95 42.10
C GLN A 501 37.94 6.67 42.94
N ILE A 502 36.93 5.83 42.76
CA ILE A 502 36.84 4.53 43.46
C ILE A 502 37.97 3.60 42.99
N ARG A 503 38.28 3.55 41.69
CA ARG A 503 39.43 2.75 41.18
C ARG A 503 40.77 3.21 41.75
N ASP A 504 40.95 4.51 41.95
CA ASP A 504 42.18 5.05 42.54
C ASP A 504 42.24 4.79 44.06
N LEU A 505 41.11 4.82 44.77
CA LEU A 505 41.00 4.45 46.19
C LEU A 505 41.29 2.97 46.47
N PHE A 506 40.96 2.08 45.52
CA PHE A 506 41.32 0.65 45.61
C PHE A 506 42.74 0.34 45.13
N ARG A 507 43.45 1.31 44.54
CA ARG A 507 44.82 1.13 44.02
C ARG A 507 45.89 1.67 44.97
N GLN A 508 45.50 2.45 45.98
CA GLN A 508 46.29 2.77 47.18
C GLN A 508 46.07 1.69 48.24
#